data_AF-A0A3A4U781-F1
#
_entry.id   AF-A0A3A4U781-F1
#
_cell.length_a   1.000
_cell.length_b   1.000
_cell.length_c   1.000
_cell.angle_alpha   90.00
_cell.angle_beta   90.00
_cell.angle_gamma   90.00
#
_symmetry.space_group_name_H-M   'P 1'
#
loop_
_entity.id
_entity.type
_entity.pdbx_description
1 polymer ?
#
loop_
_entity_poly.entity_id
_entity_poly.type
_entity_poly.pdbx_seq_one_letter_code
_entity_poly.pdbx_strand_id
1 'polypeptide(L)'
;PQAAEFLASRGVPVVAITDRATAPVARSARTTLRVSTESVWFGRSVLGAVFLVEVLLAMLGSTAKDRCTAGLLEFEQIMASQHLIVGKGD
;
A
#
# COMPACT_ATOMS: atom_id res chain seq x y z
N PRO A 1 2.26 -0.04 15.69
CA PRO A 1 1.11 -0.71 16.36
C PRO A 1 0.12 0.31 16.95
N GLN A 2 0.61 1.37 17.61
CA GLN A 2 -0.23 2.39 18.26
C GLN A 2 -1.30 3.00 17.34
N ALA A 3 -0.97 3.32 16.09
CA ALA A 3 -1.96 3.81 15.11
C ALA A 3 -3.04 2.76 14.79
N ALA A 4 -2.64 1.49 14.61
CA ALA A 4 -3.57 0.39 14.37
C ALA A 4 -4.47 0.11 15.59
N GLU A 5 -3.90 0.14 16.80
CA GLU A 5 -4.62 -0.02 18.06
C GLU A 5 -5.65 1.09 18.25
N PHE A 6 -5.24 2.35 18.02
CA PHE A 6 -6.13 3.50 18.08
C PHE A 6 -7.31 3.38 17.09
N LEU A 7 -7.04 3.07 15.82
CA LEU A 7 -8.07 2.90 14.80
C LEU A 7 -9.01 1.73 15.14
N ALA A 8 -8.45 0.59 15.56
CA ALA A 8 -9.23 -0.58 15.97
C ALA A 8 -10.13 -0.28 17.18
N SER A 9 -9.64 0.47 18.18
CA SER A 9 -10.45 0.89 19.33
C SER A 9 -11.64 1.80 18.95
N ARG A 10 -11.61 2.38 17.75
CA ARG A 10 -12.70 3.19 17.18
C ARG A 10 -13.58 2.41 16.19
N GLY A 11 -13.40 1.10 16.08
CA GLY A 11 -14.14 0.25 15.15
C GLY A 11 -13.76 0.44 13.68
N VAL A 12 -12.66 1.14 13.38
CA VAL A 12 -12.18 1.31 12.01
C VAL A 12 -11.45 0.03 11.57
N PRO A 13 -11.83 -0.60 10.45
CA PRO A 13 -11.16 -1.80 9.97
C PRO A 13 -9.70 -1.52 9.61
N VAL A 14 -8.78 -2.29 10.19
CA VAL A 14 -7.34 -2.24 9.87
C VAL A 14 -6.95 -3.47 9.08
N VAL A 15 -6.24 -3.28 7.98
CA VAL A 15 -5.56 -4.35 7.23
C VAL A 15 -4.06 -4.22 7.50
N ALA A 16 -3.44 -5.26 8.05
CA ALA A 16 -2.00 -5.28 8.29
C ALA A 16 -1.27 -5.99 7.14
N ILE A 17 -0.17 -5.39 6.67
CA ILE A 17 0.82 -6.06 5.81
C ILE A 17 2.06 -6.27 6.66
N THR A 18 2.51 -7.52 6.81
CA THR A 18 3.64 -7.86 7.69
C THR A 18 4.34 -9.13 7.25
N ASP A 19 5.53 -9.42 7.80
CA ASP A 19 6.29 -10.62 7.49
C ASP A 19 5.98 -11.82 8.38
N ARG A 20 5.30 -11.57 9.50
CA ARG A 20 5.00 -12.60 10.51
C ARG A 20 3.62 -12.39 11.12
N ALA A 21 2.91 -13.49 11.36
CA ALA A 21 1.58 -13.45 11.97
C ALA A 21 1.61 -12.95 13.43
N THR A 22 2.76 -13.08 14.11
CA THR A 22 2.94 -12.66 15.51
C THR A 22 3.30 -11.17 15.66
N ALA A 23 3.36 -10.41 14.56
CA ALA A 23 3.69 -8.99 14.61
C ALA A 23 2.68 -8.23 15.49
N PRO A 24 3.11 -7.26 16.32
CA PRO A 24 2.19 -6.51 17.18
C PRO A 24 1.00 -5.89 16.46
N VAL A 25 1.20 -5.42 15.22
CA VAL A 25 0.14 -4.82 14.38
C VAL A 25 -0.95 -5.82 13.99
N ALA A 26 -0.63 -7.11 13.88
CA ALA A 26 -1.59 -8.15 13.48
C ALA A 26 -2.69 -8.36 14.54
N ARG A 27 -2.40 -8.08 15.81
CA ARG A 27 -3.40 -8.20 16.91
C ARG A 27 -4.56 -7.22 16.80
N SER A 28 -4.32 -6.07 16.17
CA SER A 28 -5.32 -5.01 15.98
C SER A 28 -5.92 -5.03 14.58
N ALA A 29 -5.44 -5.91 13.69
CA ALA A 29 -5.88 -5.98 12.31
C ALA A 29 -7.08 -6.92 12.16
N ARG A 30 -8.07 -6.49 11.37
CA ARG A 30 -9.17 -7.36 10.93
C ARG A 30 -8.67 -8.44 9.98
N THR A 31 -7.72 -8.09 9.13
CA THR A 31 -7.10 -8.99 8.15
C THR A 31 -5.60 -8.75 8.15
N THR A 32 -4.82 -9.83 8.14
CA THR A 32 -3.36 -9.76 8.03
C THR A 32 -2.92 -10.43 6.73
N LEU A 33 -2.22 -9.67 5.87
CA LEU A 33 -1.58 -10.16 4.67
C LEU A 33 -0.09 -10.34 4.95
N ARG A 34 0.40 -11.57 4.74
CA ARG A 34 1.79 -11.91 5.03
C ARG A 34 2.65 -11.85 3.77
N VAL A 35 3.81 -11.19 3.85
CA VAL A 35 4.77 -11.06 2.74
C VAL A 35 6.17 -11.43 3.21
N SER A 36 6.98 -12.07 2.35
CA SER A 36 8.38 -12.28 2.70
C SER A 36 9.14 -10.94 2.69
N THR A 37 9.98 -10.74 3.70
CA THR A 37 10.97 -9.66 3.73
C THR A 37 12.40 -10.18 3.67
N GLU A 38 12.58 -11.47 3.29
CA GLU A 38 13.89 -12.08 3.14
C GLU A 38 14.69 -11.40 2.03
N SER A 39 16.01 -11.41 2.20
CA SER A 39 16.97 -10.76 1.32
C SER A 39 18.29 -11.50 1.43
N VAL A 40 19.07 -11.48 0.35
CA VAL A 40 20.43 -12.01 0.31
C VAL A 40 21.46 -11.09 0.98
N TRP A 41 21.04 -9.88 1.37
CA TRP A 41 21.85 -8.87 2.05
C TRP A 41 21.42 -8.71 3.52
N PHE A 42 22.23 -8.02 4.33
CA PHE A 42 21.96 -7.75 5.75
C PHE A 42 20.67 -6.92 6.02
N GLY A 43 20.01 -6.41 4.98
CA GLY A 43 18.76 -5.64 5.08
C GLY A 43 17.52 -6.48 4.72
N ARG A 44 16.35 -6.07 5.21
CA ARG A 44 15.07 -6.68 4.84
C ARG A 44 14.59 -6.14 3.50
N SER A 45 14.08 -7.03 2.64
CA SER A 45 13.52 -6.63 1.35
C SER A 45 12.10 -6.09 1.53
N VAL A 46 11.80 -4.97 0.87
CA VAL A 46 10.44 -4.42 0.75
C VAL A 46 9.69 -4.97 -0.45
N LEU A 47 10.37 -5.71 -1.34
CA LEU A 47 9.83 -6.12 -2.65
C LEU A 47 8.55 -6.93 -2.51
N GLY A 48 8.47 -7.83 -1.53
CA GLY A 48 7.26 -8.62 -1.28
C GLY A 48 6.05 -7.75 -0.91
N ALA A 49 6.26 -6.69 -0.12
CA ALA A 49 5.21 -5.75 0.25
C ALA A 49 4.77 -4.90 -0.96
N VAL A 50 5.72 -4.39 -1.74
CA VAL A 50 5.45 -3.62 -2.96
C VAL A 50 4.67 -4.47 -3.96
N PHE A 51 5.13 -5.68 -4.24
CA PHE A 51 4.45 -6.61 -5.14
C PHE A 51 3.00 -6.90 -4.70
N LEU A 52 2.78 -7.13 -3.41
CA LEU A 52 1.43 -7.32 -2.88
C LEU A 52 0.53 -6.10 -3.12
N VAL A 53 1.06 -4.89 -2.87
CA VAL A 53 0.32 -3.65 -3.11
C VAL A 53 -0.02 -3.52 -4.60
N GLU A 54 0.92 -3.79 -5.50
CA GLU A 54 0.68 -3.76 -6.95
C GLU A 54 -0.41 -4.75 -7.38
N VAL A 55 -0.40 -5.96 -6.84
CA VAL A 55 -1.46 -6.96 -7.11
C VAL A 55 -2.82 -6.47 -6.61
N LEU A 56 -2.89 -5.87 -5.43
CA LEU A 56 -4.12 -5.29 -4.89
C LEU A 56 -4.63 -4.13 -5.77
N LEU A 57 -3.72 -3.27 -6.25
CA LEU A 57 -4.05 -2.18 -7.18
C LEU A 57 -4.54 -2.71 -8.53
N ALA A 58 -3.91 -3.74 -9.08
CA ALA A 58 -4.35 -4.38 -10.32
C ALA A 58 -5.75 -5.00 -10.18
N MET A 59 -6.05 -5.65 -9.05
CA MET A 59 -7.40 -6.16 -8.75
C MET A 59 -8.42 -5.05 -8.56
N LEU A 60 -8.04 -3.92 -7.96
CA LEU A 60 -8.90 -2.75 -7.87
C LEU A 60 -9.17 -2.16 -9.26
N GLY A 61 -8.15 -2.05 -10.11
CA GLY A 61 -8.29 -1.57 -11.48
C GLY A 61 -9.23 -2.44 -12.33
N SER A 62 -9.21 -3.75 -12.13
CA SER A 62 -10.12 -4.66 -12.85
C SER A 62 -11.56 -4.59 -12.34
N THR A 63 -11.77 -4.36 -11.04
CA THR A 63 -13.10 -4.32 -10.40
C THR A 63 -13.74 -2.94 -10.36
N ALA A 64 -12.95 -1.87 -10.47
CA ALA A 64 -13.39 -0.48 -10.30
C ALA A 64 -12.78 0.46 -11.34
N LYS A 65 -12.61 -0.02 -12.58
CA LYS A 65 -11.93 0.66 -13.70
C LYS A 65 -12.23 2.15 -13.79
N ASP A 66 -13.50 2.54 -13.90
CA ASP A 66 -13.87 3.95 -14.12
C ASP A 66 -13.45 4.85 -12.96
N ARG A 67 -13.56 4.38 -11.71
CA ARG A 67 -13.09 5.13 -10.53
C ARG A 67 -11.58 5.23 -10.49
N CYS A 68 -10.86 4.18 -10.85
CA CYS A 68 -9.40 4.21 -10.95
C CYS A 68 -8.93 5.18 -12.04
N THR A 69 -9.57 5.17 -13.21
CA THR A 69 -9.27 6.12 -14.30
C THR A 69 -9.56 7.56 -13.87
N ALA A 70 -10.69 7.82 -13.21
CA ALA A 70 -11.00 9.15 -12.70
C ALA A 70 -9.95 9.64 -11.69
N GLY A 71 -9.54 8.79 -10.74
CA GLY A 71 -8.51 9.13 -9.76
C GLY A 71 -7.13 9.38 -10.39
N LEU A 72 -6.76 8.64 -11.45
CA LEU A 72 -5.52 8.89 -12.20
C LEU A 72 -5.55 10.26 -12.90
N LEU A 73 -6.68 10.61 -13.53
CA LEU A 73 -6.85 11.91 -14.19
C LEU A 73 -6.77 13.07 -13.18
N GLU A 74 -7.40 12.93 -12.02
CA GLU A 74 -7.31 13.93 -10.94
C GLU A 74 -5.86 14.09 -10.46
N PHE A 75 -5.14 12.97 -10.30
CA PHE A 75 -3.73 13.00 -9.92
C PHE A 75 -2.84 13.68 -10.97
N GLU A 76 -3.05 13.39 -12.26
CA GLU A 76 -2.33 14.04 -13.37
C GLU A 76 -2.57 15.56 -13.39
N GLN A 77 -3.79 16.01 -13.14
CA GLN A 77 -4.12 17.43 -13.05
C GLN A 77 -3.40 18.11 -11.89
N ILE A 78 -3.38 17.48 -10.71
CA ILE A 78 -2.64 17.98 -9.54
C ILE A 78 -1.15 18.09 -9.87
N MET A 79 -0.55 17.05 -10.44
CA MET A 79 0.87 17.03 -10.83
C MET A 79 1.21 18.12 -11.85
N ALA A 80 0.36 18.32 -12.88
CA ALA A 80 0.55 19.36 -13.89
C ALA A 80 0.46 20.78 -13.29
N SER A 81 -0.47 20.98 -12.35
CA SER A 81 -0.66 22.27 -11.67
C SER A 81 0.51 22.69 -10.77
N GLN A 82 1.31 21.72 -10.28
CA GLN A 82 2.41 21.96 -9.34
C GLN A 82 3.80 22.08 -9.99
N HIS A 83 3.91 22.11 -11.32
CA HIS A 83 5.19 22.25 -12.06
C HIS A 83 6.26 21.21 -11.65
N LEU A 84 5.86 20.02 -11.21
CA LEU A 84 6.78 18.90 -11.04
C LEU A 84 6.94 18.19 -12.40
N ILE A 85 7.58 18.86 -13.35
CA ILE A 85 7.97 18.23 -14.62
C ILE A 85 9.08 17.23 -14.29
N VAL A 86 8.75 15.94 -14.29
CA VAL A 86 9.75 14.87 -14.43
C VAL A 86 10.48 15.16 -15.73
N GLY A 87 11.78 15.45 -15.61
CA GLY A 87 12.65 15.77 -16.74
C GLY A 87 12.45 14.79 -17.87
N LYS A 88 12.07 15.32 -19.03
CA LYS A 88 12.20 14.63 -20.31
C LYS A 88 13.71 14.40 -20.48
N GLY A 89 14.16 13.16 -20.30
CA GLY A 89 15.54 12.80 -20.63
C GLY A 89 15.75 13.04 -22.12
N ASP A 90 16.82 13.77 -22.43
CA ASP A 90 17.41 13.86 -23.77
C ASP A 90 17.82 12.47 -24.30
#